data_AF-A0A4Y1WWR6-F1
#
_entry.id   AF-A0A4Y1WWR6-F1
#
_cell.length_a   1.000
_cell.length_b   1.000
_cell.length_c   1.000
_cell.angle_alpha   90.00
_cell.angle_beta   90.00
_cell.angle_gamma   90.00
#
_symmetry.space_group_name_H-M   'P 1'
#
loop_
_entity.id
_entity.type
_entity.pdbx_description
1 polymer ?
#
loop_
_entity_poly.entity_id
_entity_poly.type
_entity_poly.pdbx_seq_one_letter_code
_entity_poly.pdbx_strand_id
1 'polypeptide(L)'
;MKKFLLLAICALSVCLTGCSDNDTPEQLPDPELTLAPDAPIVFPAEGGSVEITVTTNMESWNAVSDQKWCNVAVSAGKFTVSAVKNETPEAMPAATVTVTATSGERSVSRELQVSQEAGKEKYTDLSREGTSNCYLVTAAGNYSFDATVRGNGATTEGLDAPTAIAGTSAAVVWQSAPGLISGVTLADGRISFKIAGPGNAVIAVKDGAILWSWHIWYPEAEVAGLNSKTGYEVMNMNLGAMHNTAGDVGSYGLLYQWGRKDPFPAAPTLTGTTATVGAPIYDGDDNEIKITNSSQSSTADNNLAFAIANPTVCLSNYAQFNTSRDWLQADMSNDALWGNPKGAERNETNDFLNKGAKSFYDPCPVGWRVPPADVFRNFTASGGYAWVIDDFDIADISGDGAKSLADYDYGWTFNLSDSASSYFPAAARFDGSYAMLMGSMSGLWGSYWGNAPYPGDMFRGGAYSVLSFQIKDTAGNEMITTSPAGGGARADAYSVRCIRE
;
A
#
# COMPACT_ATOMS: atom_id res chain seq x y z
N MET A 1 -4.96 -52.28 -62.55
CA MET A 1 -5.86 -52.47 -63.73
C MET A 1 -5.99 -51.11 -64.43
N LYS A 2 -5.94 -51.04 -65.78
CA LYS A 2 -6.38 -49.91 -66.66
C LYS A 2 -5.81 -48.50 -66.33
N LYS A 3 -5.24 -47.72 -67.25
CA LYS A 3 -5.15 -47.73 -68.74
C LYS A 3 -3.86 -46.93 -69.15
N PHE A 4 -3.03 -47.35 -70.13
CA PHE A 4 -3.06 -47.01 -71.58
C PHE A 4 -2.83 -45.51 -71.90
N LEU A 5 -2.12 -45.05 -72.95
CA LEU A 5 -1.17 -45.56 -74.00
C LEU A 5 -0.67 -44.31 -74.83
N LEU A 6 0.18 -44.24 -75.89
CA LEU A 6 0.96 -45.13 -76.78
C LEU A 6 2.02 -44.31 -77.61
N LEU A 7 3.28 -44.78 -77.77
CA LEU A 7 4.31 -44.37 -78.78
C LEU A 7 4.77 -42.88 -78.86
N ALA A 8 5.67 -42.46 -79.78
CA ALA A 8 7.09 -42.84 -80.00
C ALA A 8 7.75 -42.03 -81.17
N ILE A 9 9.09 -41.91 -81.11
CA ILE A 9 10.10 -41.83 -82.19
C ILE A 9 9.65 -41.32 -83.59
N CYS A 10 10.21 -40.20 -84.03
CA CYS A 10 10.93 -40.13 -85.31
C CYS A 10 11.87 -38.91 -85.36
N ALA A 11 12.98 -39.01 -86.12
CA ALA A 11 13.92 -37.91 -86.34
C ALA A 11 13.96 -37.54 -87.82
N LEU A 12 14.07 -36.24 -88.13
CA LEU A 12 14.44 -35.77 -89.46
C LEU A 12 15.15 -34.41 -89.36
N SER A 13 16.21 -34.23 -90.14
CA SER A 13 17.03 -33.01 -90.18
C SER A 13 16.71 -32.16 -91.42
N VAL A 14 16.72 -30.83 -91.25
CA VAL A 14 16.62 -29.83 -92.32
C VAL A 14 17.65 -28.73 -92.05
N CYS A 15 18.19 -28.11 -93.10
CA CYS A 15 19.40 -27.27 -93.04
C CYS A 15 19.14 -25.78 -92.76
N LEU A 16 20.23 -25.08 -92.44
CA LEU A 16 20.32 -23.64 -92.16
C LEU A 16 20.06 -22.75 -93.40
N THR A 17 19.32 -21.66 -93.21
CA THR A 17 19.70 -20.26 -93.53
C THR A 17 18.53 -19.34 -93.09
N GLY A 18 18.73 -18.13 -92.56
CA GLY A 18 19.97 -17.48 -92.11
C GLY A 18 19.82 -15.96 -92.03
N CYS A 19 20.18 -15.35 -90.91
CA CYS A 19 20.54 -13.93 -90.74
C CYS A 19 21.45 -13.81 -89.52
N SER A 20 22.35 -12.83 -89.54
CA SER A 20 23.28 -12.55 -88.45
C SER A 20 22.85 -11.31 -87.69
N ASP A 21 22.78 -11.42 -86.37
CA ASP A 21 23.11 -10.32 -85.47
C ASP A 21 24.05 -10.87 -84.40
N ASN A 22 25.12 -10.13 -84.12
CA ASN A 22 26.27 -10.63 -83.37
C ASN A 22 26.35 -10.00 -81.97
N ASP A 23 25.19 -9.75 -81.38
CA ASP A 23 25.04 -9.20 -80.04
C ASP A 23 25.35 -10.30 -79.02
N THR A 24 26.56 -10.25 -78.48
CA THR A 24 26.85 -10.87 -77.18
C THR A 24 26.18 -9.97 -76.13
N PRO A 25 25.18 -10.44 -75.37
CA PRO A 25 24.50 -9.59 -74.40
C PRO A 25 25.52 -9.06 -73.39
N GLU A 26 25.58 -7.74 -73.21
CA GLU A 26 26.50 -7.12 -72.28
C GLU A 26 26.15 -7.57 -70.86
N GLN A 27 26.96 -8.47 -70.30
CA GLN A 27 26.64 -9.15 -69.04
C GLN A 27 26.83 -8.19 -67.87
N LEU A 28 25.76 -7.46 -67.56
CA LEU A 28 25.68 -6.53 -66.43
C LEU A 28 26.14 -7.21 -65.14
N PRO A 29 27.00 -6.57 -64.32
CA PRO A 29 27.51 -7.15 -63.08
C PRO A 29 26.36 -7.55 -62.15
N ASP A 30 26.56 -8.58 -61.33
CA ASP A 30 25.51 -9.08 -60.45
C ASP A 30 25.11 -8.05 -59.38
N PRO A 31 23.85 -8.04 -58.90
CA PRO A 31 23.38 -7.06 -57.92
C PRO A 31 24.12 -7.16 -56.58
N GLU A 32 24.91 -6.13 -56.26
CA GLU A 32 25.64 -6.04 -54.99
C GLU A 32 24.92 -5.09 -54.03
N LEU A 33 24.77 -5.51 -52.78
CA LEU A 33 24.27 -4.69 -51.68
C LEU A 33 24.98 -5.10 -50.38
N THR A 34 25.74 -4.16 -49.82
CA THR A 34 26.43 -4.27 -48.54
C THR A 34 26.07 -3.11 -47.62
N LEU A 35 26.02 -3.41 -46.33
CA LEU A 35 25.67 -2.48 -45.25
C LEU A 35 26.89 -2.34 -44.33
N ALA A 36 27.09 -1.16 -43.75
CA ALA A 36 28.15 -0.94 -42.78
C ALA A 36 27.69 0.01 -41.66
N PRO A 37 27.57 -0.46 -40.39
CA PRO A 37 27.69 -1.85 -39.95
C PRO A 37 26.60 -2.78 -40.51
N ASP A 38 26.86 -4.09 -40.49
CA ASP A 38 25.94 -5.17 -40.90
C ASP A 38 25.41 -6.00 -39.71
N ALA A 39 25.86 -5.69 -38.48
CA ALA A 39 25.44 -6.37 -37.26
C ALA A 39 24.01 -5.97 -36.81
N PRO A 40 23.30 -6.84 -36.06
CA PRO A 40 22.03 -6.48 -35.41
C PRO A 40 22.16 -5.27 -34.49
N ILE A 41 21.14 -4.41 -34.50
CA ILE A 41 21.09 -3.18 -33.71
C ILE A 41 20.29 -3.45 -32.43
N VAL A 42 20.89 -3.17 -31.28
CA VAL A 42 20.20 -3.24 -29.98
C VAL A 42 20.20 -1.83 -29.36
N PHE A 43 19.02 -1.24 -29.21
CA PHE A 43 18.85 0.04 -28.53
C PHE A 43 18.60 -0.17 -27.03
N PRO A 44 19.19 0.66 -26.16
CA PRO A 44 18.81 0.69 -24.76
C PRO A 44 17.39 1.26 -24.60
N ALA A 45 16.81 1.09 -23.41
CA ALA A 45 15.49 1.58 -23.06
C ALA A 45 15.28 3.09 -23.35
N GLU A 46 16.32 3.91 -23.16
CA GLU A 46 16.29 5.36 -23.43
C GLU A 46 16.24 5.71 -24.94
N GLY A 47 16.40 4.74 -25.83
CA GLY A 47 16.41 4.92 -27.29
C GLY A 47 17.78 5.31 -27.84
N GLY A 48 17.80 5.85 -29.06
CA GLY A 48 19.03 6.30 -29.73
C GLY A 48 18.92 6.26 -31.25
N SER A 49 20.07 6.36 -31.92
CA SER A 49 20.18 6.24 -33.38
C SER A 49 21.49 5.60 -33.82
N VAL A 50 21.45 4.80 -34.89
CA VAL A 50 22.61 4.20 -35.55
C VAL A 50 22.57 4.54 -37.04
N GLU A 51 23.70 4.96 -37.59
CA GLU A 51 23.86 5.28 -39.01
C GLU A 51 24.45 4.08 -39.76
N ILE A 52 23.78 3.67 -40.84
CA ILE A 52 24.15 2.54 -41.70
C ILE A 52 24.51 3.09 -43.08
N THR A 53 25.77 2.89 -43.50
CA THR A 53 26.21 3.18 -44.87
C THR A 53 25.73 2.09 -45.81
N VAL A 54 25.26 2.47 -47.00
CA VAL A 54 24.78 1.56 -48.04
C VAL A 54 25.70 1.65 -49.26
N THR A 55 26.34 0.54 -49.60
CA THR A 55 27.10 0.41 -50.86
C THR A 55 26.37 -0.55 -51.79
N THR A 56 26.11 -0.12 -53.01
CA THR A 56 25.44 -0.92 -54.05
C THR A 56 25.88 -0.47 -55.44
N ASN A 57 25.86 -1.39 -56.40
CA ASN A 57 26.07 -1.11 -57.82
C ASN A 57 24.75 -0.86 -58.60
N MET A 58 23.63 -0.73 -57.88
CA MET A 58 22.29 -0.57 -58.42
C MET A 58 21.87 0.90 -58.55
N GLU A 59 20.92 1.20 -59.43
CA GLU A 59 20.47 2.56 -59.78
C GLU A 59 19.78 3.28 -58.60
N SER A 60 19.12 2.51 -57.74
CA SER A 60 18.29 3.01 -56.63
C SER A 60 18.29 2.03 -55.47
N TRP A 61 18.02 2.52 -54.26
CA TRP A 61 17.74 1.69 -53.10
C TRP A 61 16.84 2.41 -52.10
N ASN A 62 16.20 1.65 -51.21
CA ASN A 62 15.40 2.15 -50.11
C ASN A 62 15.59 1.26 -48.86
N ALA A 63 15.28 1.80 -47.67
CA ALA A 63 15.27 1.04 -46.41
C ALA A 63 13.95 1.29 -45.67
N VAL A 64 13.31 0.24 -45.17
CA VAL A 64 11.99 0.29 -44.51
C VAL A 64 11.99 -0.67 -43.32
N SER A 65 11.38 -0.27 -42.19
CA SER A 65 11.07 -1.18 -41.09
C SER A 65 9.63 -1.71 -41.15
N ASP A 66 9.45 -2.96 -40.76
CA ASP A 66 8.16 -3.57 -40.42
C ASP A 66 7.48 -2.98 -39.17
N GLN A 67 8.23 -2.33 -38.26
CA GLN A 67 7.73 -1.80 -37.00
C GLN A 67 7.68 -0.26 -36.96
N LYS A 68 6.58 0.28 -36.41
CA LYS A 68 6.36 1.74 -36.29
C LYS A 68 7.27 2.45 -35.28
N TRP A 69 7.87 1.72 -34.33
CA TRP A 69 8.78 2.28 -33.33
C TRP A 69 10.22 2.42 -33.84
N CYS A 70 10.58 1.59 -34.84
CA CYS A 70 11.89 1.55 -35.47
C CYS A 70 11.89 2.51 -36.68
N ASN A 71 12.21 3.78 -36.42
CA ASN A 71 12.15 4.84 -37.42
C ASN A 71 13.39 4.82 -38.33
N VAL A 72 13.16 4.73 -39.65
CA VAL A 72 14.21 4.65 -40.68
C VAL A 72 14.20 5.91 -41.54
N ALA A 73 15.29 6.68 -41.50
CA ALA A 73 15.46 7.90 -42.30
C ALA A 73 16.52 7.67 -43.39
N VAL A 74 16.08 7.64 -44.66
CA VAL A 74 16.94 7.42 -45.83
C VAL A 74 17.58 8.73 -46.32
N SER A 75 18.86 8.67 -46.72
CA SER A 75 19.61 9.78 -47.30
C SER A 75 20.64 9.28 -48.34
N ALA A 76 21.38 10.19 -48.98
CA ALA A 76 22.33 9.81 -50.02
C ALA A 76 23.45 8.89 -49.47
N GLY A 77 23.48 7.64 -49.93
CA GLY A 77 24.49 6.62 -49.57
C GLY A 77 24.37 6.03 -48.16
N LYS A 78 23.36 6.40 -47.37
CA LYS A 78 23.20 5.93 -45.99
C LYS A 78 21.79 6.14 -45.44
N PHE A 79 21.38 5.33 -44.46
CA PHE A 79 20.16 5.56 -43.68
C PHE A 79 20.46 5.56 -42.18
N THR A 80 19.61 6.23 -41.41
CA THR A 80 19.64 6.21 -39.95
C THR A 80 18.49 5.37 -39.43
N VAL A 81 18.80 4.36 -38.61
CA VAL A 81 17.82 3.65 -37.78
C VAL A 81 17.74 4.36 -36.44
N SER A 82 16.55 4.58 -35.90
CA SER A 82 16.36 5.29 -34.64
C SER A 82 15.17 4.77 -33.84
N ALA A 83 15.29 4.84 -32.52
CA ALA A 83 14.25 4.48 -31.57
C ALA A 83 14.08 5.60 -30.53
N VAL A 84 12.83 5.91 -30.18
CA VAL A 84 12.51 6.78 -29.04
C VAL A 84 12.62 6.00 -27.74
N LYS A 85 12.52 6.69 -26.58
CA LYS A 85 12.47 6.02 -25.28
C LYS A 85 11.30 5.03 -25.20
N ASN A 86 11.60 3.81 -24.77
CA ASN A 86 10.60 2.84 -24.33
C ASN A 86 10.24 3.13 -22.86
N GLU A 87 8.98 3.44 -22.60
CA GLU A 87 8.44 3.63 -21.24
C GLU A 87 7.66 2.40 -20.72
N THR A 88 7.56 1.34 -21.51
CA THR A 88 6.84 0.10 -21.13
C THR A 88 7.79 -0.90 -20.47
N PRO A 89 7.35 -1.71 -19.50
CA PRO A 89 8.19 -2.71 -18.82
C PRO A 89 8.51 -3.95 -19.70
N GLU A 90 8.10 -3.95 -20.96
CA GLU A 90 8.37 -5.00 -21.94
C GLU A 90 9.35 -4.49 -23.01
N ALA A 91 10.16 -5.38 -23.57
CA ALA A 91 11.01 -5.04 -24.72
C ALA A 91 10.13 -4.75 -25.94
N MET A 92 10.56 -3.81 -26.81
CA MET A 92 9.78 -3.48 -28.00
C MET A 92 9.71 -4.69 -28.96
N PRO A 93 8.57 -4.93 -29.65
CA PRO A 93 8.45 -6.03 -30.60
C PRO A 93 9.56 -5.98 -31.64
N ALA A 94 10.28 -7.10 -31.83
CA ALA A 94 11.43 -7.16 -32.73
C ALA A 94 11.10 -6.61 -34.13
N ALA A 95 12.03 -5.84 -34.67
CA ALA A 95 11.90 -5.14 -35.93
C ALA A 95 12.93 -5.63 -36.95
N THR A 96 12.50 -5.80 -38.18
CA THR A 96 13.37 -6.02 -39.34
C THR A 96 13.41 -4.75 -40.17
N VAL A 97 14.61 -4.24 -40.43
CA VAL A 97 14.84 -3.18 -41.43
C VAL A 97 15.29 -3.85 -42.72
N THR A 98 14.40 -3.94 -43.70
CA THR A 98 14.70 -4.45 -45.03
C THR A 98 15.24 -3.30 -45.89
N VAL A 99 16.47 -3.47 -46.39
CA VAL A 99 17.11 -2.61 -47.37
C VAL A 99 17.03 -3.31 -48.72
N THR A 100 16.49 -2.66 -49.74
CA THR A 100 16.33 -3.22 -51.09
C THR A 100 16.92 -2.28 -52.12
N ALA A 101 17.76 -2.82 -53.01
CA ALA A 101 18.40 -2.10 -54.11
C ALA A 101 17.93 -2.65 -55.47
N THR A 102 17.68 -1.76 -56.43
CA THR A 102 16.95 -2.03 -57.68
C THR A 102 17.49 -1.29 -58.89
N SER A 103 17.52 -2.00 -60.03
CA SER A 103 17.83 -1.49 -61.37
C SER A 103 16.95 -2.22 -62.38
N GLY A 104 15.96 -1.54 -62.97
CA GLY A 104 14.91 -2.20 -63.76
C GLY A 104 14.24 -3.37 -63.00
N GLU A 105 14.24 -4.56 -63.60
CA GLU A 105 13.68 -5.78 -63.00
C GLU A 105 14.64 -6.50 -62.02
N ARG A 106 15.91 -6.07 -61.93
CA ARG A 106 16.92 -6.71 -61.05
C ARG A 106 16.82 -6.11 -59.65
N SER A 107 16.79 -6.96 -58.63
CA SER A 107 16.73 -6.55 -57.23
C SER A 107 17.61 -7.40 -56.32
N VAL A 108 18.05 -6.83 -55.20
CA VAL A 108 18.72 -7.52 -54.09
C VAL A 108 18.31 -6.87 -52.77
N SER A 109 18.14 -7.69 -51.72
CA SER A 109 17.76 -7.21 -50.39
C SER A 109 18.73 -7.67 -49.30
N ARG A 110 18.81 -6.88 -48.24
CA ARG A 110 19.46 -7.19 -46.96
C ARG A 110 18.51 -6.86 -45.82
N GLU A 111 18.65 -7.55 -44.70
CA GLU A 111 17.83 -7.36 -43.52
C GLU A 111 18.72 -7.10 -42.32
N LEU A 112 18.45 -6.03 -41.57
CA LEU A 112 19.02 -5.80 -40.25
C LEU A 112 17.96 -6.09 -39.19
N GLN A 113 18.30 -6.94 -38.23
CA GLN A 113 17.48 -7.16 -37.04
C GLN A 113 17.72 -6.02 -36.04
N VAL A 114 16.63 -5.47 -35.51
CA VAL A 114 16.63 -4.32 -34.60
C VAL A 114 15.75 -4.64 -33.39
N SER A 115 16.28 -4.48 -32.19
CA SER A 115 15.54 -4.63 -30.93
C SER A 115 15.75 -3.43 -30.01
N GLN A 116 14.86 -3.26 -29.05
CA GLN A 116 14.99 -2.28 -27.98
C GLN A 116 14.64 -2.89 -26.63
N GLU A 117 15.47 -2.63 -25.63
CA GLU A 117 15.29 -3.09 -24.26
C GLU A 117 14.00 -2.57 -23.60
N ALA A 118 13.58 -3.24 -22.53
CA ALA A 118 12.44 -2.84 -21.71
C ALA A 118 12.70 -1.51 -20.98
N GLY A 119 11.69 -0.64 -20.96
CA GLY A 119 11.64 0.53 -20.11
C GLY A 119 11.71 0.18 -18.62
N LYS A 120 12.16 1.14 -17.79
CA LYS A 120 12.07 0.97 -16.33
C LYS A 120 10.60 0.88 -15.91
N GLU A 121 10.27 -0.16 -15.17
CA GLU A 121 8.94 -0.33 -14.58
C GLU A 121 8.57 0.88 -13.72
N LYS A 122 7.36 1.40 -13.92
CA LYS A 122 6.93 2.68 -13.35
C LYS A 122 6.23 2.49 -12.02
N TYR A 123 6.89 2.91 -10.94
CA TYR A 123 6.37 2.90 -9.59
C TYR A 123 5.80 4.26 -9.20
N THR A 124 4.61 4.28 -8.58
CA THR A 124 4.05 5.49 -7.96
C THR A 124 4.73 5.74 -6.62
N ASP A 125 5.27 6.93 -6.39
CA ASP A 125 5.94 7.28 -5.13
C ASP A 125 4.92 7.68 -4.06
N LEU A 126 4.72 6.81 -3.08
CA LEU A 126 3.84 7.03 -1.92
C LEU A 126 4.45 7.99 -0.89
N SER A 127 5.77 8.17 -0.89
CA SER A 127 6.48 9.12 -0.01
C SER A 127 6.60 10.54 -0.58
N ARG A 128 6.06 10.79 -1.79
CA ARG A 128 6.25 12.05 -2.53
C ARG A 128 5.69 13.29 -1.81
N GLU A 129 4.54 13.14 -1.15
CA GLU A 129 3.88 14.23 -0.40
C GLU A 129 4.33 14.28 1.08
N GLY A 130 5.29 13.44 1.47
CA GLY A 130 5.73 13.24 2.85
C GLY A 130 5.80 11.76 3.23
N THR A 131 6.49 11.46 4.32
CA THR A 131 6.60 10.10 4.88
C THR A 131 5.65 9.94 6.07
N SER A 132 5.26 8.70 6.37
CA SER A 132 4.49 8.36 7.58
C SER A 132 4.65 6.87 7.89
N ASN A 133 3.86 6.31 8.83
CA ASN A 133 3.81 4.87 9.06
C ASN A 133 2.70 4.15 8.28
N CYS A 134 1.80 4.88 7.59
CA CYS A 134 0.72 4.30 6.79
C CYS A 134 0.67 4.97 5.40
N TYR A 135 0.78 4.20 4.33
CA TYR A 135 0.61 4.72 2.98
C TYR A 135 -0.73 4.31 2.38
N LEU A 136 -1.53 5.32 2.02
CA LEU A 136 -2.80 5.16 1.32
C LEU A 136 -2.57 4.85 -0.17
N VAL A 137 -3.30 3.86 -0.66
CA VAL A 137 -3.34 3.42 -2.04
C VAL A 137 -4.78 3.52 -2.54
N THR A 138 -4.97 3.96 -3.79
CA THR A 138 -6.30 4.17 -4.40
C THR A 138 -6.54 3.30 -5.65
N ALA A 139 -5.55 2.52 -6.09
CA ALA A 139 -5.63 1.65 -7.26
C ALA A 139 -4.69 0.43 -7.11
N ALA A 140 -5.02 -0.67 -7.77
CA ALA A 140 -4.08 -1.78 -7.94
C ALA A 140 -2.94 -1.34 -8.88
N GLY A 141 -1.70 -1.72 -8.56
CA GLY A 141 -0.53 -1.26 -9.34
C GLY A 141 0.79 -1.34 -8.59
N ASN A 142 1.80 -0.67 -9.15
CA ASN A 142 3.17 -0.67 -8.67
C ASN A 142 3.47 0.62 -7.88
N TYR A 143 4.00 0.45 -6.67
CA TYR A 143 4.21 1.53 -5.69
C TYR A 143 5.58 1.44 -5.02
N SER A 144 6.14 2.59 -4.66
CA SER A 144 7.40 2.66 -3.91
C SER A 144 7.38 3.77 -2.86
N PHE A 145 8.23 3.66 -1.84
CA PHE A 145 8.43 4.70 -0.84
C PHE A 145 9.87 4.72 -0.32
N ASP A 146 10.31 5.88 0.17
CA ASP A 146 11.54 6.02 0.95
C ASP A 146 11.44 5.22 2.27
N ALA A 147 12.25 4.17 2.38
CA ALA A 147 12.31 3.28 3.54
C ALA A 147 13.48 3.64 4.49
N THR A 148 14.19 4.75 4.24
CA THR A 148 15.21 5.29 5.14
C THR A 148 14.62 6.12 6.28
N VAL A 149 13.37 6.59 6.15
CA VAL A 149 12.73 7.48 7.13
C VAL A 149 11.77 6.72 8.05
N ARG A 150 11.96 6.85 9.37
CA ARG A 150 11.00 6.38 10.38
C ARG A 150 9.79 7.30 10.44
N GLY A 151 8.59 6.78 10.22
CA GLY A 151 7.35 7.57 10.24
C GLY A 151 7.44 8.82 9.39
N ASN A 152 7.08 9.98 9.94
CA ASN A 152 7.22 11.29 9.30
C ASN A 152 8.60 11.96 9.46
N GLY A 153 9.58 11.27 10.06
CA GLY A 153 10.93 11.80 10.30
C GLY A 153 11.01 12.97 11.30
N ALA A 154 9.92 13.33 11.97
CA ALA A 154 9.87 14.55 12.79
C ALA A 154 10.57 14.40 14.16
N THR A 155 11.46 15.33 14.48
CA THR A 155 11.95 15.50 15.87
C THR A 155 10.77 15.94 16.75
N THR A 156 10.51 15.17 17.81
CA THR A 156 9.32 15.31 18.68
C THR A 156 9.75 15.56 20.12
N GLU A 157 9.10 16.47 20.86
CA GLU A 157 9.42 16.68 22.28
C GLU A 157 9.21 15.38 23.08
N GLY A 158 10.24 14.91 23.79
CA GLY A 158 10.20 13.68 24.59
C GLY A 158 10.58 12.39 23.83
N LEU A 159 10.91 12.47 22.55
CA LEU A 159 11.54 11.38 21.78
C LEU A 159 12.97 11.76 21.39
N ASP A 160 13.85 10.76 21.30
CA ASP A 160 15.13 10.92 20.59
C ASP A 160 14.88 11.23 19.11
N ALA A 161 15.77 12.01 18.48
CA ALA A 161 15.64 12.36 17.08
C ALA A 161 15.72 11.08 16.19
N PRO A 162 14.79 10.89 15.23
CA PRO A 162 14.72 9.66 14.45
C PRO A 162 15.97 9.47 13.57
N THR A 163 16.65 8.34 13.75
CA THR A 163 17.79 7.95 12.94
C THR A 163 17.35 7.31 11.62
N ALA A 164 18.06 7.66 10.54
CA ALA A 164 17.86 7.05 9.22
C ALA A 164 18.08 5.53 9.27
N ILE A 165 17.26 4.79 8.54
CA ILE A 165 17.27 3.33 8.49
C ILE A 165 18.18 2.87 7.34
N ALA A 166 19.18 2.05 7.66
CA ALA A 166 20.01 1.36 6.69
C ALA A 166 19.68 -0.14 6.72
N GLY A 167 18.81 -0.58 5.81
CA GLY A 167 18.44 -1.99 5.66
C GLY A 167 19.14 -2.67 4.48
N THR A 168 19.17 -4.00 4.52
CA THR A 168 19.76 -4.86 3.47
C THR A 168 18.71 -5.65 2.68
N SER A 169 17.46 -5.73 3.17
CA SER A 169 16.35 -6.39 2.49
C SER A 169 14.99 -5.82 2.93
N ALA A 170 13.93 -6.16 2.19
CA ALA A 170 12.55 -5.86 2.57
C ALA A 170 11.64 -7.06 2.32
N ALA A 171 10.54 -7.18 3.06
CA ALA A 171 9.59 -8.28 2.97
C ALA A 171 8.19 -7.90 3.47
N VAL A 172 7.17 -8.64 3.03
CA VAL A 172 5.85 -8.63 3.69
C VAL A 172 6.00 -9.22 5.10
N VAL A 173 5.42 -8.55 6.09
CA VAL A 173 5.27 -9.04 7.47
C VAL A 173 3.96 -9.80 7.59
N TRP A 174 2.86 -9.17 7.16
CA TRP A 174 1.56 -9.79 7.01
C TRP A 174 0.73 -9.06 5.95
N GLN A 175 -0.23 -9.75 5.34
CA GLN A 175 -1.22 -9.21 4.40
C GLN A 175 -2.61 -9.81 4.66
N SER A 176 -3.68 -9.06 4.39
CA SER A 176 -5.07 -9.45 4.72
C SER A 176 -5.67 -10.48 3.75
N ALA A 177 -5.00 -10.75 2.63
CA ALA A 177 -5.36 -11.79 1.67
C ALA A 177 -4.10 -12.35 1.00
N PRO A 178 -4.09 -13.62 0.55
CA PRO A 178 -2.98 -14.18 -0.24
C PRO A 178 -2.77 -13.40 -1.54
N GLY A 179 -1.50 -13.20 -1.93
CA GLY A 179 -1.11 -12.48 -3.15
C GLY A 179 -1.50 -11.00 -3.20
N LEU A 180 -1.95 -10.39 -2.10
CA LEU A 180 -2.31 -8.97 -2.03
C LEU A 180 -1.11 -8.08 -2.36
N ILE A 181 0.06 -8.40 -1.79
CA ILE A 181 1.34 -7.75 -2.06
C ILE A 181 2.28 -8.73 -2.77
N SER A 182 2.98 -8.25 -3.80
CA SER A 182 3.98 -9.02 -4.54
C SER A 182 5.16 -8.16 -4.98
N GLY A 183 6.26 -8.77 -5.42
CA GLY A 183 7.42 -8.05 -5.98
C GLY A 183 8.16 -7.14 -5.00
N VAL A 184 8.09 -7.39 -3.69
CA VAL A 184 8.76 -6.56 -2.67
C VAL A 184 10.28 -6.59 -2.88
N THR A 185 10.85 -5.42 -3.11
CA THR A 185 12.29 -5.20 -3.32
C THR A 185 12.78 -3.99 -2.53
N LEU A 186 14.09 -3.94 -2.25
CA LEU A 186 14.77 -2.81 -1.64
C LEU A 186 15.94 -2.40 -2.54
N ALA A 187 15.95 -1.16 -3.03
CA ALA A 187 17.03 -0.59 -3.82
C ALA A 187 17.15 0.92 -3.56
N ASP A 188 18.38 1.44 -3.50
CA ASP A 188 18.67 2.87 -3.30
C ASP A 188 17.91 3.52 -2.11
N GLY A 189 17.74 2.76 -1.02
CA GLY A 189 17.01 3.17 0.19
C GLY A 189 15.47 3.12 0.08
N ARG A 190 14.92 2.75 -1.08
CA ARG A 190 13.49 2.70 -1.35
C ARG A 190 12.96 1.27 -1.38
N ILE A 191 11.80 1.06 -0.77
CA ILE A 191 11.01 -0.16 -0.97
C ILE A 191 10.13 0.03 -2.20
N SER A 192 10.09 -0.98 -3.06
CA SER A 192 9.21 -1.06 -4.23
C SER A 192 8.41 -2.36 -4.19
N PHE A 193 7.12 -2.31 -4.53
CA PHE A 193 6.20 -3.45 -4.48
C PHE A 193 5.02 -3.26 -5.44
N LYS A 194 4.25 -4.33 -5.64
CA LYS A 194 2.97 -4.34 -6.35
C LYS A 194 1.84 -4.73 -5.40
N ILE A 195 0.68 -4.07 -5.54
CA ILE A 195 -0.55 -4.38 -4.81
C ILE A 195 -1.68 -4.77 -5.78
N ALA A 196 -2.38 -5.86 -5.48
CA ALA A 196 -3.31 -6.52 -6.40
C ALA A 196 -4.76 -5.99 -6.35
N GLY A 197 -5.20 -5.45 -5.21
CA GLY A 197 -6.56 -4.99 -4.98
C GLY A 197 -6.72 -4.42 -3.56
N PRO A 198 -7.95 -4.04 -3.14
CA PRO A 198 -8.20 -3.52 -1.80
C PRO A 198 -7.76 -4.48 -0.69
N GLY A 199 -7.24 -3.93 0.40
CA GLY A 199 -6.83 -4.67 1.59
C GLY A 199 -5.86 -3.91 2.49
N ASN A 200 -5.29 -4.63 3.44
CA ASN A 200 -4.28 -4.15 4.37
C ASN A 200 -3.06 -5.06 4.36
N ALA A 201 -1.87 -4.46 4.40
CA ALA A 201 -0.63 -5.20 4.60
C ALA A 201 0.35 -4.41 5.47
N VAL A 202 1.33 -5.11 6.04
CA VAL A 202 2.50 -4.51 6.68
C VAL A 202 3.75 -4.98 5.94
N ILE A 203 4.56 -4.04 5.46
CA ILE A 203 5.85 -4.32 4.79
C ILE A 203 6.98 -3.82 5.69
N ALA A 204 8.02 -4.62 5.87
CA ALA A 204 9.19 -4.30 6.69
C ALA A 204 10.45 -4.09 5.88
N VAL A 205 11.34 -3.23 6.40
CA VAL A 205 12.76 -3.19 6.04
C VAL A 205 13.58 -3.90 7.11
N LYS A 206 14.59 -4.67 6.69
CA LYS A 206 15.31 -5.64 7.52
C LYS A 206 16.82 -5.53 7.35
N ASP A 207 17.53 -5.85 8.43
CA ASP A 207 18.91 -6.34 8.39
C ASP A 207 19.04 -7.50 9.38
N GLY A 208 18.80 -8.72 8.86
CA GLY A 208 18.44 -9.88 9.68
C GLY A 208 17.05 -9.73 10.33
N ALA A 209 17.00 -8.95 11.42
CA ALA A 209 15.78 -8.54 12.12
C ALA A 209 15.06 -7.38 11.39
N ILE A 210 13.80 -7.11 11.77
CA ILE A 210 13.06 -5.94 11.28
C ILE A 210 13.59 -4.67 11.95
N LEU A 211 13.94 -3.66 11.13
CA LEU A 211 14.44 -2.36 11.60
C LEU A 211 13.33 -1.31 11.68
N TRP A 212 12.33 -1.45 10.80
CA TRP A 212 11.08 -0.69 10.77
C TRP A 212 10.07 -1.39 9.84
N SER A 213 8.80 -1.00 9.94
CA SER A 213 7.73 -1.48 9.07
C SER A 213 6.62 -0.46 8.91
N TRP A 214 5.94 -0.51 7.77
CA TRP A 214 4.89 0.42 7.35
C TRP A 214 3.61 -0.34 7.01
N HIS A 215 2.47 0.25 7.36
CA HIS A 215 1.14 -0.19 6.94
C HIS A 215 0.89 0.30 5.51
N ILE A 216 0.50 -0.59 4.62
CA ILE A 216 -0.04 -0.26 3.29
C ILE A 216 -1.55 -0.48 3.35
N TRP A 217 -2.30 0.57 3.02
CA TRP A 217 -3.75 0.58 3.15
C TRP A 217 -4.41 0.94 1.81
N TYR A 218 -5.15 -0.01 1.24
CA TYR A 218 -5.97 0.21 0.05
C TYR A 218 -7.44 -0.03 0.43
N PRO A 219 -8.20 1.00 0.86
CA PRO A 219 -9.62 0.89 1.15
C PRO A 219 -10.46 0.73 -0.13
N GLU A 220 -11.70 0.29 0.03
CA GLU A 220 -12.70 0.23 -1.06
C GLU A 220 -13.41 1.57 -1.26
N ALA A 221 -13.56 2.36 -0.19
CA ALA A 221 -14.12 3.71 -0.20
C ALA A 221 -13.03 4.79 -0.09
N GLU A 222 -13.33 5.99 -0.59
CA GLU A 222 -12.42 7.15 -0.48
C GLU A 222 -12.24 7.59 0.98
N VAL A 223 -10.99 7.84 1.39
CA VAL A 223 -10.64 8.38 2.71
C VAL A 223 -10.71 9.90 2.69
N ALA A 224 -11.73 10.43 3.36
CA ALA A 224 -12.10 11.85 3.36
C ALA A 224 -12.26 12.39 4.79
N GLY A 225 -12.36 13.71 4.92
CA GLY A 225 -12.54 14.42 6.18
C GLY A 225 -13.97 14.88 6.43
N LEU A 226 -14.38 14.86 7.70
CA LEU A 226 -15.68 15.26 8.21
C LEU A 226 -15.47 16.26 9.36
N ASN A 227 -16.01 17.48 9.23
CA ASN A 227 -15.89 18.52 10.25
C ASN A 227 -16.69 18.16 11.52
N SER A 228 -16.10 18.36 12.70
CA SER A 228 -16.73 18.12 13.99
C SER A 228 -17.21 19.39 14.71
N LYS A 229 -18.17 19.26 15.66
CA LYS A 229 -18.59 20.34 16.59
C LYS A 229 -17.43 20.83 17.47
N THR A 230 -16.41 20.00 17.65
CA THR A 230 -15.14 20.29 18.35
C THR A 230 -14.08 20.97 17.49
N GLY A 231 -14.36 21.22 16.20
CA GLY A 231 -13.48 21.98 15.30
C GLY A 231 -12.36 21.19 14.61
N TYR A 232 -12.44 19.86 14.62
CA TYR A 232 -11.49 18.97 13.94
C TYR A 232 -12.06 18.46 12.61
N GLU A 233 -11.19 18.21 11.63
CA GLU A 233 -11.53 17.42 10.45
C GLU A 233 -11.19 15.94 10.74
N VAL A 234 -12.22 15.13 11.02
CA VAL A 234 -12.11 13.72 11.42
C VAL A 234 -12.18 12.81 10.19
N MET A 235 -11.36 11.77 10.13
CA MET A 235 -11.37 10.78 9.06
C MET A 235 -12.73 10.08 8.97
N ASN A 236 -13.26 9.88 7.78
CA ASN A 236 -14.58 9.31 7.55
C ASN A 236 -14.73 7.82 7.95
N MET A 237 -13.62 7.09 8.08
CA MET A 237 -13.57 5.67 8.46
C MET A 237 -12.43 5.38 9.46
N ASN A 238 -12.42 4.18 10.07
CA ASN A 238 -11.30 3.76 10.93
C ASN A 238 -10.02 3.58 10.12
N LEU A 239 -8.86 3.81 10.76
CA LEU A 239 -7.56 3.54 10.17
C LEU A 239 -7.45 2.05 9.78
N GLY A 240 -7.22 1.79 8.50
CA GLY A 240 -7.20 0.42 7.94
C GLY A 240 -8.57 -0.18 7.63
N ALA A 241 -9.68 0.55 7.74
CA ALA A 241 -11.00 0.06 7.33
C ALA A 241 -11.15 -0.01 5.80
N MET A 242 -12.08 -0.82 5.31
CA MET A 242 -12.40 -0.88 3.88
C MET A 242 -13.38 0.23 3.49
N HIS A 243 -14.30 0.57 4.40
CA HIS A 243 -15.39 1.55 4.25
C HIS A 243 -15.88 2.02 5.64
N ASN A 244 -17.05 2.66 5.74
CA ASN A 244 -17.69 2.97 7.03
C ASN A 244 -19.23 2.73 7.02
N THR A 245 -19.65 1.59 6.47
CA THR A 245 -21.03 1.08 6.54
C THR A 245 -21.39 0.62 7.96
N ALA A 246 -22.59 0.95 8.43
CA ALA A 246 -23.14 0.42 9.69
C ALA A 246 -23.29 -1.11 9.63
N GLY A 247 -23.21 -1.79 10.77
CA GLY A 247 -23.35 -3.25 10.87
C GLY A 247 -22.23 -4.09 10.23
N ASP A 248 -21.33 -3.49 9.44
CA ASP A 248 -20.34 -4.21 8.64
C ASP A 248 -18.96 -4.27 9.32
N VAL A 249 -18.35 -5.47 9.31
CA VAL A 249 -17.00 -5.72 9.84
C VAL A 249 -15.90 -5.06 9.00
N GLY A 250 -16.13 -4.80 7.70
CA GLY A 250 -15.20 -4.04 6.86
C GLY A 250 -14.98 -2.60 7.36
N SER A 251 -15.88 -2.08 8.20
CA SER A 251 -15.74 -0.76 8.83
C SER A 251 -14.83 -0.76 10.06
N TYR A 252 -14.47 -1.92 10.61
CA TYR A 252 -13.70 -2.03 11.87
C TYR A 252 -12.30 -1.42 11.78
N GLY A 253 -11.62 -1.63 10.66
CA GLY A 253 -10.21 -1.29 10.49
C GLY A 253 -9.28 -2.10 11.41
N LEU A 254 -8.18 -1.46 11.83
CA LEU A 254 -7.10 -2.10 12.57
C LEU A 254 -7.00 -1.57 14.00
N LEU A 255 -6.43 -2.40 14.89
CA LEU A 255 -6.28 -2.14 16.31
C LEU A 255 -4.80 -1.89 16.64
N TYR A 256 -4.53 -0.87 17.44
CA TYR A 256 -3.17 -0.42 17.76
C TYR A 256 -2.98 -0.38 19.28
N GLN A 257 -1.87 -0.96 19.78
CA GLN A 257 -1.40 -0.66 21.13
C GLN A 257 -0.92 0.80 21.19
N TRP A 258 -1.22 1.49 22.28
CA TRP A 258 -0.98 2.94 22.34
C TRP A 258 0.51 3.27 22.20
N GLY A 259 0.84 4.25 21.36
CA GLY A 259 2.22 4.63 21.09
C GLY A 259 2.98 3.71 20.12
N ARG A 260 2.38 2.62 19.62
CA ARG A 260 2.94 1.81 18.52
C ARG A 260 2.44 2.30 17.17
N LYS A 261 3.24 2.03 16.13
CA LYS A 261 2.83 2.20 14.73
C LYS A 261 2.22 0.94 14.11
N ASP A 262 2.39 -0.21 14.77
CA ASP A 262 2.10 -1.53 14.19
C ASP A 262 0.62 -1.89 14.36
N PRO A 263 -0.12 -2.18 13.28
CA PRO A 263 -1.50 -2.63 13.37
C PRO A 263 -1.63 -4.13 13.66
N PHE A 264 -2.68 -4.46 14.41
CA PHE A 264 -3.27 -5.79 14.49
C PHE A 264 -4.62 -5.83 13.76
N PRO A 265 -4.96 -6.91 13.04
CA PRO A 265 -6.30 -7.12 12.51
C PRO A 265 -7.34 -7.19 13.63
N ALA A 266 -8.49 -6.54 13.43
CA ALA A 266 -9.67 -6.72 14.27
C ALA A 266 -10.31 -8.11 14.08
N ALA A 267 -11.42 -8.35 14.76
CA ALA A 267 -12.22 -9.57 14.56
C ALA A 267 -12.92 -9.57 13.19
N PRO A 268 -12.96 -10.69 12.45
CA PRO A 268 -13.57 -10.76 11.12
C PRO A 268 -15.09 -10.98 11.18
N THR A 269 -15.68 -11.05 12.39
CA THR A 269 -17.07 -11.44 12.63
C THR A 269 -17.67 -10.71 13.82
N LEU A 270 -18.99 -10.49 13.75
CA LEU A 270 -19.83 -9.94 14.83
C LEU A 270 -20.12 -11.05 15.87
N THR A 271 -19.18 -11.32 16.77
CA THR A 271 -19.27 -12.50 17.67
C THR A 271 -20.32 -12.36 18.77
N GLY A 272 -20.68 -11.14 19.17
CA GLY A 272 -21.67 -10.87 20.22
C GLY A 272 -21.33 -11.49 21.59
N THR A 273 -20.11 -11.99 21.77
CA THR A 273 -19.70 -12.87 22.88
C THR A 273 -18.21 -12.74 23.15
N THR A 274 -17.75 -13.20 24.31
CA THR A 274 -16.34 -13.18 24.73
C THR A 274 -15.42 -14.14 23.96
N ALA A 275 -15.99 -14.94 23.04
CA ALA A 275 -15.29 -15.89 22.16
C ALA A 275 -14.73 -15.23 20.88
N THR A 276 -14.28 -13.98 20.98
CA THR A 276 -13.77 -13.21 19.84
C THR A 276 -12.40 -13.71 19.38
N VAL A 277 -12.25 -13.90 18.07
CA VAL A 277 -11.02 -14.38 17.40
C VAL A 277 -10.56 -13.37 16.36
N GLY A 278 -9.26 -13.35 16.07
CA GLY A 278 -8.68 -12.44 15.08
C GLY A 278 -8.90 -12.92 13.64
N ALA A 279 -8.82 -11.99 12.68
CA ALA A 279 -8.87 -12.35 11.27
C ALA A 279 -7.66 -13.20 10.87
N PRO A 280 -7.81 -14.13 9.90
CA PRO A 280 -6.66 -14.73 9.25
C PRO A 280 -5.84 -13.64 8.54
N ILE A 281 -4.53 -13.78 8.60
CA ILE A 281 -3.55 -12.94 7.91
C ILE A 281 -2.48 -13.86 7.33
N TYR A 282 -1.85 -13.44 6.24
CA TYR A 282 -0.93 -14.27 5.48
C TYR A 282 0.48 -13.67 5.48
N ASP A 283 1.52 -14.49 5.48
CA ASP A 283 2.90 -14.01 5.29
C ASP A 283 3.19 -13.71 3.81
N GLY A 284 4.45 -13.38 3.49
CA GLY A 284 4.90 -13.12 2.12
C GLY A 284 5.04 -14.35 1.22
N ASP A 285 4.89 -15.55 1.78
CA ASP A 285 4.86 -16.84 1.08
C ASP A 285 3.42 -17.42 1.05
N ASP A 286 2.42 -16.57 1.32
CA ASP A 286 0.98 -16.85 1.36
C ASP A 286 0.52 -17.89 2.44
N ASN A 287 1.33 -18.18 3.45
CA ASN A 287 0.91 -19.06 4.57
C ASN A 287 0.03 -18.30 5.58
N GLU A 288 -1.04 -18.94 6.09
CA GLU A 288 -1.82 -18.37 7.20
C GLU A 288 -0.97 -18.30 8.48
N ILE A 289 -0.76 -17.08 8.98
CA ILE A 289 -0.12 -16.77 10.26
C ILE A 289 -1.11 -16.09 11.20
N LYS A 290 -0.71 -15.87 12.46
CA LYS A 290 -1.56 -15.26 13.50
C LYS A 290 -0.77 -14.28 14.33
N ILE A 291 -1.45 -13.25 14.83
CA ILE A 291 -0.89 -12.39 15.87
C ILE A 291 -0.65 -13.24 17.12
N THR A 292 0.56 -13.14 17.66
CA THR A 292 0.98 -13.83 18.88
C THR A 292 1.11 -12.84 20.04
N ASN A 293 1.38 -13.33 21.25
CA ASN A 293 1.57 -12.51 22.45
C ASN A 293 2.94 -12.73 23.09
N SER A 294 3.43 -11.71 23.79
CA SER A 294 4.59 -11.87 24.69
C SER A 294 4.22 -12.61 25.98
N SER A 295 5.23 -12.91 26.80
CA SER A 295 5.04 -13.61 28.07
C SER A 295 4.12 -12.84 29.03
N GLN A 296 3.07 -13.52 29.50
CA GLN A 296 2.22 -13.01 30.59
C GLN A 296 2.91 -13.10 31.97
N SER A 297 4.11 -13.71 32.07
CA SER A 297 4.86 -13.89 33.32
C SER A 297 6.20 -13.14 33.37
N SER A 298 6.56 -12.38 32.33
CA SER A 298 7.79 -11.60 32.27
C SER A 298 7.63 -10.39 31.35
N THR A 299 8.17 -9.24 31.75
CA THR A 299 8.23 -8.03 30.92
C THR A 299 9.58 -7.84 30.22
N ALA A 300 10.43 -8.87 30.11
CA ALA A 300 11.77 -8.74 29.49
C ALA A 300 11.72 -8.17 28.06
N ASP A 301 10.72 -8.58 27.28
CA ASP A 301 10.52 -8.16 25.88
C ASP A 301 9.72 -6.86 25.72
N ASN A 302 9.30 -6.23 26.83
CA ASN A 302 8.39 -5.09 26.85
C ASN A 302 9.12 -3.75 26.59
N ASN A 303 9.75 -3.63 25.42
CA ASN A 303 10.55 -2.48 25.02
C ASN A 303 10.35 -2.10 23.54
N LEU A 304 10.68 -0.85 23.18
CA LEU A 304 10.51 -0.33 21.81
C LEU A 304 11.26 -1.15 20.76
N ALA A 305 12.49 -1.59 21.04
CA ALA A 305 13.30 -2.33 20.07
C ALA A 305 12.68 -3.69 19.73
N PHE A 306 12.18 -4.42 20.74
CA PHE A 306 11.43 -5.66 20.53
C PHE A 306 10.12 -5.41 19.77
N ALA A 307 9.35 -4.38 20.13
CA ALA A 307 8.10 -4.05 19.47
C ALA A 307 8.28 -3.74 17.97
N ILE A 308 9.32 -2.96 17.63
CA ILE A 308 9.71 -2.64 16.24
C ILE A 308 10.15 -3.91 15.48
N ALA A 309 10.93 -4.78 16.14
CA ALA A 309 11.42 -6.01 15.52
C ALA A 309 10.35 -7.11 15.36
N ASN A 310 9.27 -7.04 16.16
CA ASN A 310 8.20 -8.05 16.23
C ASN A 310 6.80 -7.41 16.06
N PRO A 311 6.49 -6.84 14.89
CA PRO A 311 5.20 -6.20 14.60
C PRO A 311 3.99 -7.14 14.74
N THR A 312 4.16 -8.46 14.60
CA THR A 312 3.10 -9.48 14.78
C THR A 312 2.90 -9.95 16.23
N VAL A 313 3.66 -9.40 17.19
CA VAL A 313 3.52 -9.71 18.62
C VAL A 313 2.79 -8.57 19.33
N CYS A 314 1.66 -8.88 19.96
CA CYS A 314 0.98 -8.00 20.90
C CYS A 314 1.64 -8.16 22.29
N LEU A 315 1.96 -7.04 22.96
CA LEU A 315 2.79 -7.06 24.16
C LEU A 315 1.94 -7.03 25.43
N SER A 316 1.97 -8.12 26.22
CA SER A 316 1.21 -8.28 27.46
C SER A 316 1.78 -7.40 28.58
N ASN A 317 0.89 -6.79 29.37
CA ASN A 317 1.26 -6.11 30.61
C ASN A 317 1.09 -6.97 31.87
N TYR A 318 0.62 -8.21 31.78
CA TYR A 318 0.09 -8.97 32.93
C TYR A 318 1.08 -9.11 34.10
N ALA A 319 2.35 -9.36 33.79
CA ALA A 319 3.44 -9.47 34.77
C ALA A 319 3.77 -8.15 35.50
N GLN A 320 3.31 -7.00 35.00
CA GLN A 320 3.42 -5.68 35.63
C GLN A 320 2.07 -5.00 35.86
N PHE A 321 0.94 -5.69 35.65
CA PHE A 321 -0.34 -5.25 36.17
C PHE A 321 -0.18 -5.12 37.71
N ASN A 322 -0.97 -4.24 38.33
CA ASN A 322 -0.75 -3.75 39.71
C ASN A 322 0.43 -2.77 39.91
N THR A 323 1.27 -2.48 38.90
CA THR A 323 2.27 -1.38 38.97
C THR A 323 2.27 -0.48 37.74
N SER A 324 1.98 -1.06 36.57
CA SER A 324 1.81 -0.40 35.28
C SER A 324 0.56 -0.93 34.56
N ARG A 325 0.13 -0.21 33.54
CA ARG A 325 -0.82 -0.62 32.49
C ARG A 325 -0.23 -0.49 31.09
N ASP A 326 1.02 -0.01 31.00
CA ASP A 326 1.77 0.08 29.76
C ASP A 326 2.14 -1.30 29.22
N TRP A 327 2.30 -1.40 27.91
CA TRP A 327 2.98 -2.54 27.29
C TRP A 327 4.50 -2.38 27.36
N LEU A 328 5.02 -1.17 27.56
CA LEU A 328 6.42 -0.93 27.92
C LEU A 328 6.70 -1.24 29.39
N GLN A 329 7.92 -1.63 29.73
CA GLN A 329 8.37 -1.67 31.13
C GLN A 329 8.08 -0.31 31.82
N ALA A 330 7.65 -0.35 33.09
CA ALA A 330 7.11 0.81 33.80
C ALA A 330 8.06 2.04 33.90
N ASP A 331 9.37 1.79 33.81
CA ASP A 331 10.46 2.77 33.77
C ASP A 331 10.90 3.17 32.35
N MET A 332 10.52 2.39 31.33
CA MET A 332 10.69 2.71 29.90
C MET A 332 9.47 3.40 29.27
N SER A 333 8.34 3.47 29.99
CA SER A 333 7.09 4.12 29.54
C SER A 333 7.31 5.57 29.09
N ASN A 334 6.85 5.92 27.89
CA ASN A 334 7.07 7.24 27.28
C ASN A 334 5.77 7.83 26.73
N ASP A 335 5.40 9.01 27.22
CA ASP A 335 4.16 9.71 26.88
C ASP A 335 4.25 10.51 25.55
N ALA A 336 5.45 10.64 24.98
CA ALA A 336 5.68 11.34 23.72
C ALA A 336 5.51 10.48 22.47
N LEU A 337 5.21 9.17 22.60
CA LEU A 337 5.19 8.24 21.47
C LEU A 337 4.26 8.70 20.34
N TRP A 338 3.05 9.18 20.63
CA TRP A 338 2.16 9.80 19.63
C TRP A 338 2.15 11.34 19.66
N GLY A 339 3.25 11.95 20.13
CA GLY A 339 3.52 13.37 19.93
C GLY A 339 2.72 14.36 20.79
N ASN A 340 2.09 13.89 21.87
CA ASN A 340 1.40 14.77 22.84
C ASN A 340 1.69 14.40 24.31
N PRO A 341 2.95 14.46 24.78
CA PRO A 341 3.30 14.10 26.17
C PRO A 341 2.64 14.97 27.23
N LYS A 342 2.18 16.17 26.84
CA LYS A 342 1.44 17.10 27.71
C LYS A 342 -0.06 17.13 27.40
N GLY A 343 -0.58 16.16 26.64
CA GLY A 343 -1.97 16.10 26.20
C GLY A 343 -2.99 15.84 27.32
N ALA A 344 -2.52 15.59 28.55
CA ALA A 344 -3.34 15.55 29.76
C ALA A 344 -3.52 16.92 30.43
N GLU A 345 -2.68 17.92 30.09
CA GLU A 345 -2.67 19.22 30.75
C GLU A 345 -3.90 20.06 30.39
N ARG A 346 -4.51 20.66 31.41
CA ARG A 346 -5.70 21.50 31.28
C ARG A 346 -5.48 22.88 31.92
N ASN A 347 -6.16 23.88 31.38
CA ASN A 347 -6.20 25.23 31.94
C ASN A 347 -7.25 25.35 33.08
N GLU A 348 -7.38 26.55 33.63
CA GLU A 348 -8.36 26.89 34.69
C GLU A 348 -9.83 26.73 34.24
N THR A 349 -10.11 26.78 32.93
CA THR A 349 -11.43 26.53 32.33
C THR A 349 -11.64 25.07 31.89
N ASN A 350 -10.76 24.16 32.30
CA ASN A 350 -10.81 22.71 32.03
C ASN A 350 -10.58 22.30 30.56
N ASP A 351 -10.11 23.22 29.70
CA ASP A 351 -9.76 22.95 28.31
C ASP A 351 -8.38 22.30 28.19
N PHE A 352 -8.24 21.37 27.25
CA PHE A 352 -6.94 20.80 26.87
C PHE A 352 -6.16 21.76 25.98
N LEU A 353 -5.05 22.30 26.48
CA LEU A 353 -4.23 23.25 25.71
C LEU A 353 -3.38 22.57 24.65
N ASN A 354 -2.70 21.46 24.98
CA ASN A 354 -1.81 20.80 24.03
C ASN A 354 -2.53 19.74 23.18
N LYS A 355 -2.54 19.96 21.86
CA LYS A 355 -3.14 19.05 20.88
C LYS A 355 -2.13 18.04 20.31
N GLY A 356 -0.86 18.20 20.62
CA GLY A 356 0.26 17.46 20.04
C GLY A 356 0.48 17.74 18.55
N ALA A 357 1.49 17.09 18.00
CA ALA A 357 1.77 17.02 16.58
C ALA A 357 2.00 15.55 16.17
N LYS A 358 2.03 15.26 14.87
CA LYS A 358 2.35 13.92 14.38
C LYS A 358 3.81 13.56 14.72
N SER A 359 4.01 12.46 15.43
CA SER A 359 5.34 11.91 15.72
C SER A 359 5.76 10.86 14.68
N PHE A 360 7.00 10.39 14.76
CA PHE A 360 7.45 9.28 13.94
C PHE A 360 6.91 7.89 14.36
N TYR A 361 6.19 7.75 15.49
CA TYR A 361 5.44 6.51 15.83
C TYR A 361 3.93 6.60 15.57
N ASP A 362 3.42 7.77 15.17
CA ASP A 362 2.01 7.96 14.84
C ASP A 362 1.61 7.03 13.66
N PRO A 363 0.58 6.17 13.81
CA PRO A 363 0.21 5.17 12.81
C PRO A 363 -0.58 5.74 11.62
N CYS A 364 -1.13 6.95 11.71
CA CYS A 364 -1.99 7.49 10.66
C CYS A 364 -1.20 7.79 9.37
N PRO A 365 -1.87 7.93 8.21
CA PRO A 365 -1.20 8.26 6.95
C PRO A 365 -0.69 9.71 6.89
N VAL A 366 -0.04 10.06 5.79
CA VAL A 366 0.46 11.42 5.50
C VAL A 366 -0.70 12.42 5.49
N GLY A 367 -0.56 13.55 6.20
CA GLY A 367 -1.62 14.56 6.35
C GLY A 367 -2.68 14.22 7.41
N TRP A 368 -2.49 13.13 8.17
CA TRP A 368 -3.40 12.65 9.22
C TRP A 368 -2.63 12.25 10.48
N ARG A 369 -3.23 12.40 11.67
CA ARG A 369 -2.64 12.00 12.96
C ARG A 369 -3.65 11.47 13.96
N VAL A 370 -3.14 10.82 15.01
CA VAL A 370 -3.96 10.38 16.16
C VAL A 370 -4.53 11.64 16.86
N PRO A 371 -5.84 11.65 17.19
CA PRO A 371 -6.51 12.84 17.69
C PRO A 371 -6.19 13.20 19.15
N PRO A 372 -6.36 14.47 19.57
CA PRO A 372 -6.18 14.90 20.95
C PRO A 372 -7.33 14.48 21.88
N ALA A 373 -7.12 14.60 23.19
CA ALA A 373 -8.00 14.14 24.27
C ALA A 373 -9.41 14.76 24.31
N ASP A 374 -9.69 15.75 23.45
CA ASP A 374 -10.97 16.46 23.34
C ASP A 374 -11.75 16.25 22.03
N VAL A 375 -11.24 15.45 21.09
CA VAL A 375 -11.83 15.32 19.73
C VAL A 375 -13.33 14.98 19.69
N PHE A 376 -13.82 14.10 20.57
CA PHE A 376 -15.21 13.61 20.57
C PHE A 376 -16.03 14.12 21.77
N ARG A 377 -15.61 15.20 22.44
CA ARG A 377 -16.27 15.71 23.66
C ARG A 377 -17.72 16.14 23.49
N ASN A 378 -18.23 16.27 22.27
CA ASN A 378 -19.66 16.49 22.02
C ASN A 378 -20.50 15.20 22.02
N PHE A 379 -19.89 14.00 22.00
CA PHE A 379 -20.63 12.74 21.85
C PHE A 379 -21.49 12.37 23.08
N THR A 380 -21.27 13.06 24.21
CA THR A 380 -22.16 13.03 25.37
C THR A 380 -22.41 14.45 25.89
N ALA A 381 -23.60 14.71 26.44
CA ALA A 381 -24.02 16.02 26.95
C ALA A 381 -23.09 16.62 28.03
N SER A 382 -22.29 15.78 28.70
CA SER A 382 -21.31 16.16 29.73
C SER A 382 -19.86 16.24 29.24
N GLY A 383 -19.57 15.81 28.01
CA GLY A 383 -18.19 15.56 27.54
C GLY A 383 -17.43 14.52 28.36
N GLY A 384 -18.17 13.63 29.02
CA GLY A 384 -17.70 12.61 29.94
C GLY A 384 -18.54 11.32 29.86
N TYR A 385 -18.33 10.43 30.83
CA TYR A 385 -19.03 9.14 30.91
C TYR A 385 -20.55 9.35 31.12
N ALA A 386 -21.35 8.68 30.29
CA ALA A 386 -22.81 8.67 30.33
C ALA A 386 -23.35 7.24 30.18
N TRP A 387 -24.54 7.00 30.75
CA TRP A 387 -25.20 5.68 30.83
C TRP A 387 -26.70 5.74 30.52
N VAL A 388 -27.14 6.83 29.88
CA VAL A 388 -28.51 7.07 29.42
C VAL A 388 -28.41 7.53 27.96
N ILE A 389 -29.16 6.90 27.05
CA ILE A 389 -29.05 7.18 25.60
C ILE A 389 -29.48 8.62 25.26
N ASP A 390 -30.38 9.21 26.06
CA ASP A 390 -30.77 10.62 25.95
C ASP A 390 -29.57 11.59 26.07
N ASP A 391 -28.52 11.23 26.82
CA ASP A 391 -27.30 12.02 26.95
C ASP A 391 -26.33 11.86 25.75
N PHE A 392 -26.55 10.90 24.84
CA PHE A 392 -25.65 10.62 23.71
C PHE A 392 -25.98 11.50 22.49
N ASP A 393 -24.98 12.04 21.80
CA ASP A 393 -25.15 12.81 20.55
C ASP A 393 -25.10 11.86 19.33
N ILE A 394 -26.06 10.94 19.25
CA ILE A 394 -26.23 9.96 18.15
C ILE A 394 -27.31 10.39 17.16
N ALA A 395 -27.22 9.87 15.94
CA ALA A 395 -28.28 9.94 14.94
C ALA A 395 -29.36 8.89 15.21
N ASP A 396 -30.61 9.22 14.90
CA ASP A 396 -31.68 8.23 14.70
C ASP A 396 -31.41 7.51 13.36
N ILE A 397 -31.01 6.25 13.46
CA ILE A 397 -30.73 5.35 12.33
C ILE A 397 -31.88 4.36 12.14
N SER A 398 -32.66 4.10 13.19
CA SER A 398 -33.88 3.29 13.14
C SER A 398 -34.99 3.95 12.32
N GLY A 399 -35.03 5.28 12.30
CA GLY A 399 -36.08 6.11 11.71
C GLY A 399 -37.38 6.16 12.52
N ASP A 400 -37.36 5.78 13.80
CA ASP A 400 -38.56 5.74 14.66
C ASP A 400 -38.86 7.08 15.37
N GLY A 401 -37.91 8.02 15.34
CA GLY A 401 -38.02 9.35 15.95
C GLY A 401 -37.50 9.45 17.39
N ALA A 402 -36.91 8.40 17.95
CA ALA A 402 -36.36 8.38 19.30
C ALA A 402 -34.96 7.74 19.36
N LYS A 403 -34.01 8.42 20.03
CA LYS A 403 -32.67 7.86 20.29
C LYS A 403 -32.79 6.64 21.20
N SER A 404 -32.46 5.46 20.71
CA SER A 404 -32.71 4.20 21.42
C SER A 404 -31.63 3.14 21.15
N LEU A 405 -31.80 1.94 21.72
CA LEU A 405 -30.95 0.80 21.38
C LEU A 405 -31.21 0.27 19.96
N ALA A 406 -32.29 0.70 19.28
CA ALA A 406 -32.54 0.36 17.88
C ALA A 406 -31.59 1.08 16.91
N ASP A 407 -30.93 2.16 17.35
CA ASP A 407 -29.89 2.86 16.56
C ASP A 407 -28.50 2.22 16.68
N TYR A 408 -28.37 1.15 17.46
CA TYR A 408 -27.12 0.40 17.64
C TYR A 408 -27.01 -0.76 16.64
N ASP A 409 -26.37 -0.50 15.51
CA ASP A 409 -26.08 -1.51 14.49
C ASP A 409 -24.61 -1.96 14.59
N TYR A 410 -24.31 -2.73 15.65
CA TYR A 410 -22.96 -3.21 16.02
C TYR A 410 -21.92 -2.09 16.22
N GLY A 411 -22.41 -0.90 16.55
CA GLY A 411 -21.68 0.34 16.75
C GLY A 411 -22.67 1.51 16.88
N TRP A 412 -22.17 2.71 17.14
CA TRP A 412 -23.00 3.92 17.22
C TRP A 412 -22.70 4.85 16.04
N THR A 413 -23.73 5.48 15.48
CA THR A 413 -23.57 6.59 14.52
C THR A 413 -23.69 7.91 15.26
N PHE A 414 -22.55 8.54 15.54
CA PHE A 414 -22.48 9.80 16.29
C PHE A 414 -22.59 11.02 15.36
N ASN A 415 -23.24 12.08 15.83
CA ASN A 415 -23.33 13.35 15.12
C ASN A 415 -21.99 14.10 15.24
N LEU A 416 -21.15 14.01 14.21
CA LEU A 416 -19.91 14.79 14.15
C LEU A 416 -20.23 16.28 14.10
N SER A 417 -21.24 16.70 13.35
CA SER A 417 -21.76 18.08 13.26
C SER A 417 -23.28 18.09 13.15
N ASP A 418 -23.88 19.28 13.12
CA ASP A 418 -25.34 19.44 12.98
C ASP A 418 -25.89 19.05 11.59
N SER A 419 -24.99 18.75 10.63
CA SER A 419 -25.34 18.35 9.26
C SER A 419 -24.63 17.07 8.77
N ALA A 420 -23.81 16.43 9.62
CA ALA A 420 -23.12 15.19 9.28
C ALA A 420 -22.88 14.31 10.51
N SER A 421 -23.26 13.04 10.41
CA SER A 421 -22.93 11.97 11.35
C SER A 421 -21.88 11.02 10.77
N SER A 422 -21.31 10.14 11.60
CA SER A 422 -20.39 9.09 11.16
C SER A 422 -20.49 7.87 12.06
N TYR A 423 -20.36 6.68 11.46
CA TYR A 423 -20.43 5.40 12.16
C TYR A 423 -19.12 5.06 12.87
N PHE A 424 -19.22 4.61 14.12
CA PHE A 424 -18.13 4.13 14.96
C PHE A 424 -18.44 2.69 15.37
N PRO A 425 -17.83 1.68 14.71
CA PRO A 425 -18.07 0.27 15.03
C PRO A 425 -17.53 -0.17 16.38
N ALA A 426 -18.13 -1.23 16.92
CA ALA A 426 -17.66 -1.97 18.09
C ALA A 426 -16.62 -3.04 17.71
N ALA A 427 -15.44 -2.59 17.25
CA ALA A 427 -14.35 -3.42 16.73
C ALA A 427 -13.63 -4.32 17.77
N ALA A 428 -14.17 -4.45 18.99
CA ALA A 428 -13.56 -5.09 20.14
C ALA A 428 -12.24 -4.43 20.59
N ARG A 429 -11.44 -5.14 21.39
CA ARG A 429 -10.05 -4.80 21.74
C ARG A 429 -9.20 -6.06 21.82
N PHE A 430 -7.90 -5.97 21.57
CA PHE A 430 -6.99 -6.89 22.27
C PHE A 430 -6.91 -6.43 23.72
N ASP A 431 -7.19 -7.30 24.67
CA ASP A 431 -7.02 -6.99 26.09
C ASP A 431 -5.53 -7.04 26.46
N GLY A 432 -5.00 -5.96 27.01
CA GLY A 432 -3.58 -5.80 27.32
C GLY A 432 -3.04 -6.76 28.38
N SER A 433 -3.93 -7.37 29.17
CA SER A 433 -3.57 -8.45 30.10
C SER A 433 -3.13 -9.68 29.30
N TYR A 434 -4.01 -10.18 28.43
CA TYR A 434 -3.76 -11.42 27.69
C TYR A 434 -2.97 -11.19 26.39
N ALA A 435 -2.90 -9.94 25.92
CA ALA A 435 -2.44 -9.53 24.60
C ALA A 435 -3.15 -10.27 23.45
N MET A 436 -4.46 -10.46 23.60
CA MET A 436 -5.33 -11.23 22.70
C MET A 436 -6.75 -10.62 22.66
N LEU A 437 -7.53 -10.91 21.62
CA LEU A 437 -8.97 -10.60 21.54
C LEU A 437 -9.84 -11.39 22.55
N MET A 438 -9.23 -12.30 23.32
CA MET A 438 -9.88 -13.13 24.33
C MET A 438 -10.59 -12.26 25.39
N GLY A 439 -11.87 -12.57 25.67
CA GLY A 439 -12.67 -11.83 26.65
C GLY A 439 -13.36 -10.60 26.10
N SER A 440 -12.97 -10.11 24.92
CA SER A 440 -13.61 -8.98 24.23
C SER A 440 -14.85 -9.41 23.45
N MET A 441 -15.81 -8.51 23.27
CA MET A 441 -17.07 -8.77 22.55
C MET A 441 -17.15 -7.96 21.25
N SER A 442 -16.84 -8.59 20.11
CA SER A 442 -16.99 -7.98 18.79
C SER A 442 -18.45 -7.66 18.49
N GLY A 443 -18.71 -6.45 18.00
CA GLY A 443 -20.05 -5.95 17.72
C GLY A 443 -20.82 -5.49 18.95
N LEU A 444 -20.19 -5.43 20.13
CA LEU A 444 -20.80 -4.95 21.38
C LEU A 444 -19.95 -3.93 22.16
N TRP A 445 -18.62 -3.99 22.05
CA TRP A 445 -17.68 -3.05 22.69
C TRP A 445 -16.82 -2.31 21.66
N GLY A 446 -16.76 -0.99 21.75
CA GLY A 446 -15.86 -0.13 20.96
C GLY A 446 -14.94 0.70 21.86
N SER A 447 -13.70 0.91 21.44
CA SER A 447 -12.75 1.84 22.10
C SER A 447 -11.78 2.43 21.08
N TYR A 448 -11.38 3.67 21.32
CA TYR A 448 -10.73 4.54 20.33
C TYR A 448 -9.64 5.38 20.99
N TRP A 449 -8.40 5.26 20.54
CA TRP A 449 -7.29 6.01 21.14
C TRP A 449 -7.22 7.47 20.71
N GLY A 450 -6.82 8.33 21.64
CA GLY A 450 -6.21 9.63 21.37
C GLY A 450 -4.70 9.65 21.67
N ASN A 451 -4.02 10.72 21.27
CA ASN A 451 -2.57 10.86 21.29
C ASN A 451 -1.98 11.21 22.67
N ALA A 452 -2.81 11.27 23.71
CA ALA A 452 -2.49 11.85 25.02
C ALA A 452 -2.42 10.81 26.15
N PRO A 453 -1.51 10.98 27.13
CA PRO A 453 -1.48 10.17 28.35
C PRO A 453 -2.72 10.42 29.23
N TYR A 454 -3.09 9.45 30.07
CA TYR A 454 -4.22 9.59 31.00
C TYR A 454 -3.71 9.78 32.45
N PRO A 455 -4.05 10.89 33.13
CA PRO A 455 -3.50 11.21 34.46
C PRO A 455 -4.26 10.56 35.62
N GLY A 456 -5.37 9.85 35.36
CA GLY A 456 -6.30 9.37 36.38
C GLY A 456 -6.18 7.89 36.75
N ASP A 457 -5.09 7.21 36.38
CA ASP A 457 -4.80 5.85 36.84
C ASP A 457 -3.94 5.90 38.13
N MET A 458 -4.13 4.92 39.03
CA MET A 458 -3.24 4.71 40.18
C MET A 458 -1.87 4.14 39.78
N PHE A 459 -1.74 3.70 38.53
CA PHE A 459 -0.56 3.03 37.96
C PHE A 459 -0.02 3.83 36.75
N ARG A 460 1.24 3.62 36.37
CA ARG A 460 1.79 4.21 35.13
C ARG A 460 1.17 3.55 33.89
N GLY A 461 1.22 4.20 32.74
CA GLY A 461 0.87 3.57 31.46
C GLY A 461 -0.61 3.62 31.06
N GLY A 462 -1.35 4.61 31.56
CA GLY A 462 -2.68 4.96 31.06
C GLY A 462 -2.63 5.92 29.86
N ALA A 463 -3.60 5.83 28.95
CA ALA A 463 -3.80 6.76 27.84
C ALA A 463 -5.28 7.10 27.64
N TYR A 464 -5.58 8.23 27.01
CA TYR A 464 -6.96 8.63 26.74
C TYR A 464 -7.61 7.74 25.67
N SER A 465 -8.61 6.97 26.08
CA SER A 465 -9.62 6.48 25.15
C SER A 465 -10.60 7.63 24.89
N VAL A 466 -10.42 8.30 23.75
CA VAL A 466 -11.21 9.48 23.36
C VAL A 466 -12.62 9.14 22.93
N LEU A 467 -12.92 7.84 22.77
CA LEU A 467 -14.26 7.29 22.76
C LEU A 467 -14.20 5.83 23.21
N SER A 468 -14.93 5.47 24.26
CA SER A 468 -15.29 4.08 24.58
C SER A 468 -16.80 3.96 24.74
N PHE A 469 -17.37 2.86 24.27
CA PHE A 469 -18.79 2.54 24.47
C PHE A 469 -19.01 1.02 24.50
N GLN A 470 -20.07 0.62 25.18
CA GLN A 470 -20.53 -0.77 25.21
C GLN A 470 -22.04 -0.83 25.44
N ILE A 471 -22.66 -1.95 25.07
CA ILE A 471 -24.07 -2.24 25.39
C ILE A 471 -24.26 -3.47 26.28
N LYS A 472 -23.20 -4.26 26.54
CA LYS A 472 -23.19 -5.44 27.41
C LYS A 472 -22.00 -5.46 28.35
N ASP A 473 -22.14 -6.09 29.52
CA ASP A 473 -21.04 -6.37 30.45
C ASP A 473 -20.31 -7.70 30.11
N THR A 474 -19.27 -8.03 30.88
CA THR A 474 -18.47 -9.26 30.72
C THR A 474 -19.24 -10.56 30.96
N ALA A 475 -20.43 -10.50 31.56
CA ALA A 475 -21.33 -11.63 31.79
C ALA A 475 -22.52 -11.67 30.81
N GLY A 476 -22.61 -10.72 29.88
CA GLY A 476 -23.71 -10.60 28.91
C GLY A 476 -24.96 -9.90 29.43
N ASN A 477 -24.93 -9.29 30.62
CA ASN A 477 -26.00 -8.42 31.09
C ASN A 477 -25.99 -7.10 30.30
N GLU A 478 -27.10 -6.36 30.35
CA GLU A 478 -27.18 -5.04 29.74
C GLU A 478 -26.37 -3.99 30.49
N MET A 479 -25.52 -3.26 29.76
CA MET A 479 -24.70 -2.17 30.29
C MET A 479 -24.41 -1.17 29.18
N ILE A 480 -25.37 -0.28 28.92
CA ILE A 480 -25.33 0.73 27.86
C ILE A 480 -24.57 1.95 28.36
N THR A 481 -23.38 2.21 27.80
CA THR A 481 -22.49 3.30 28.23
C THR A 481 -21.75 3.91 27.05
N THR A 482 -21.46 5.21 27.15
CA THR A 482 -20.62 5.97 26.21
C THR A 482 -19.74 6.95 26.99
N SER A 483 -18.47 7.10 26.61
CA SER A 483 -17.53 8.03 27.25
C SER A 483 -16.50 8.56 26.25
N PRO A 484 -16.54 9.84 25.87
CA PRO A 484 -15.50 10.49 25.07
C PRO A 484 -14.32 11.00 25.93
N ALA A 485 -14.01 10.27 27.01
CA ALA A 485 -13.22 10.78 28.13
C ALA A 485 -12.47 9.69 28.91
N GLY A 486 -12.51 8.44 28.47
CA GLY A 486 -12.03 7.29 29.23
C GLY A 486 -10.51 7.24 29.36
N GLY A 487 -10.04 6.52 30.38
CA GLY A 487 -8.68 6.00 30.42
C GLY A 487 -8.69 4.54 29.95
N GLY A 488 -7.73 4.17 29.10
CA GLY A 488 -7.44 2.78 28.74
C GLY A 488 -6.01 2.39 29.15
N ALA A 489 -5.77 1.09 29.28
CA ALA A 489 -4.42 0.57 29.47
C ALA A 489 -3.68 0.63 28.12
N ARG A 490 -2.49 1.26 28.04
CA ARG A 490 -1.78 1.38 26.75
C ARG A 490 -1.50 0.04 26.07
N ALA A 491 -1.42 -1.04 26.86
CA ALA A 491 -1.27 -2.40 26.36
C ALA A 491 -2.51 -2.99 25.68
N ASP A 492 -3.71 -2.41 25.86
CA ASP A 492 -4.85 -2.76 25.04
C ASP A 492 -4.61 -2.32 23.58
N ALA A 493 -5.13 -3.06 22.61
CA ALA A 493 -5.19 -2.58 21.22
C ALA A 493 -6.60 -2.10 20.88
N TYR A 494 -6.75 -0.81 20.58
CA TYR A 494 -8.01 -0.13 20.23
C TYR A 494 -7.95 0.42 18.80
N SER A 495 -9.12 0.79 18.25
CA SER A 495 -9.20 1.48 16.97
C SER A 495 -8.57 2.88 17.02
N VAL A 496 -8.17 3.39 15.85
CA VAL A 496 -7.77 4.78 15.67
C VAL A 496 -8.67 5.41 14.61
N ARG A 497 -9.24 6.58 14.94
CA ARG A 497 -10.00 7.44 14.03
C ARG A 497 -9.22 8.74 13.89
N CYS A 498 -8.37 8.82 12.87
CA CYS A 498 -7.43 9.92 12.68
C CYS A 498 -8.15 11.27 12.47
N ILE A 499 -7.45 12.37 12.72
CA ILE A 499 -7.82 13.72 12.27
C ILE A 499 -6.79 14.27 11.28
N ARG A 500 -7.14 15.30 10.52
CA ARG A 500 -6.18 16.11 9.77
C ARG A 500 -5.11 16.68 10.72
N GLU A 501 -3.87 16.80 10.25
CA GLU A 501 -2.73 17.29 11.06
C GLU A 501 -2.89 18.72 11.59
#